data_AF-A0A349EU31-F1
#
_entry.id   AF-A0A349EU31-F1
#
_cell.length_a   1.000
_cell.length_b   1.000
_cell.length_c   1.000
_cell.angle_alpha   90.00
_cell.angle_beta   90.00
_cell.angle_gamma   90.00
#
_symmetry.space_group_name_H-M   'P 1'
#
loop_
_entity.id
_entity.type
_entity.pdbx_description
1 polymer ?
#
loop_
_entity_poly.entity_id
_entity_poly.type
_entity_poly.pdbx_seq_one_letter_code
_entity_poly.pdbx_strand_id
1 'polypeptide(L)'
;FDNGMICASESAVFIDEPIYKETIDLFKKYRVYFANKEEKRLLEKYMFGVTKGSADVANARLNADVAGMSASNIAKNAGFKIPDGCQIIAVECQEVGVSEPMSREKLSPVLSVYKVKDYNEGFDKCEQMLEFGGLGHSAAIHCKEQSMSDAFGDKVKAIRIIWNSPSTFGGIGNVYNSFLPSLTLGCGSYGHNSVAGNVSAINLLNIKRVGKRRNTMQWFKVPQKIYFERNSIQYLRSAKDVGKVFVVTDHSMVQLGFLNKIIDELNQRRNPVTYQLFAEVEPDPDISTVNRGVELMKQFEPDTIIALGGGSCMDAAKGMWIFYEHPEVNFDDLKQKFMDIRKRAFKYPELGRKSKLICIPTTSGTGSEVTPFAVISDKKNLKKYPLTDYSLTPSIAIVDPEFTTNIPAKSTAYTGMDVLTHAIESYTSVMASDYTDGLALEAIKLVFAYLPRAVKDGKHDLKAREKMHNAATIAGMAFANAFLGITHSIAHKMGAEFHTIHGQTCAILLPHVIKYNGTQPTKLAVWPKYEEYQCDEKYLEICRTLGLKASNKEEAGEVLSKAVMDLGKEIGIDMNFNSLISDEEVYNSKLEEIGYLAYEDQCTPANPREPLVADMIQIMKDAYKGN
;
A
#
# COMPACT_ATOMS: atom_id res chain seq x y z
N PHE A 1 44.15 -15.63 26.98
CA PHE A 1 44.68 -14.60 26.06
C PHE A 1 44.81 -13.29 26.84
N ASP A 2 45.78 -12.41 26.55
CA ASP A 2 45.99 -11.05 27.13
C ASP A 2 45.69 -10.83 28.64
N ASN A 3 45.80 -11.88 29.46
CA ASN A 3 45.29 -11.94 30.84
C ASN A 3 43.79 -11.58 30.98
N GLY A 4 42.96 -11.82 29.97
CA GLY A 4 41.50 -11.65 30.03
C GLY A 4 41.05 -10.20 29.92
N MET A 5 41.89 -9.31 29.38
CA MET A 5 41.60 -7.88 29.28
C MET A 5 40.59 -7.57 28.18
N ILE A 6 40.61 -8.31 27.06
CA ILE A 6 39.64 -8.12 25.98
C ILE A 6 38.23 -8.50 26.43
N CYS A 7 37.24 -7.65 26.09
CA CYS A 7 35.84 -7.76 26.51
C CYS A 7 35.09 -9.02 26.02
N ALA A 8 35.68 -9.78 25.09
CA ALA A 8 35.14 -11.07 24.66
C ALA A 8 35.57 -12.24 25.55
N SER A 9 36.44 -12.03 26.54
CA SER A 9 36.94 -13.10 27.42
C SER A 9 35.88 -13.58 28.42
N GLU A 10 35.93 -14.86 28.78
CA GLU A 10 35.00 -15.45 29.74
C GLU A 10 35.25 -14.88 31.15
N SER A 11 34.33 -14.06 31.65
CA SER A 11 34.36 -13.56 33.03
C SER A 11 33.65 -14.49 34.02
N ALA A 12 32.80 -15.39 33.52
CA ALA A 12 32.08 -16.40 34.28
C ALA A 12 31.81 -17.65 33.45
N VAL A 13 31.67 -18.79 34.12
CA VAL A 13 31.26 -20.07 33.52
C VAL A 13 30.16 -20.72 34.35
N PHE A 14 29.11 -21.20 33.67
CA PHE A 14 28.00 -21.94 34.25
C PHE A 14 28.10 -23.39 33.78
N ILE A 15 28.22 -24.31 34.73
CA ILE A 15 28.52 -25.72 34.43
C ILE A 15 27.41 -26.60 35.00
N ASP A 16 26.81 -27.41 34.12
CA ASP A 16 25.75 -28.34 34.47
C ASP A 16 26.24 -29.37 35.51
N GLU A 17 25.40 -29.63 36.51
CA GLU A 17 25.68 -30.53 37.64
C GLU A 17 26.19 -31.92 37.22
N PRO A 18 25.65 -32.58 36.18
CA PRO A 18 26.13 -33.89 35.72
C PRO A 18 27.61 -33.92 35.31
N ILE A 19 28.15 -32.81 34.77
CA ILE A 19 29.53 -32.73 34.26
C ILE A 19 30.44 -31.83 35.12
N TYR A 20 29.90 -31.29 36.22
CA TYR A 20 30.61 -30.32 37.06
C TYR A 20 31.95 -30.88 37.57
N LYS A 21 31.93 -32.06 38.20
CA LYS A 21 33.14 -32.66 38.79
C LYS A 21 34.22 -32.90 37.74
N GLU A 22 33.86 -33.49 36.60
CA GLU A 22 34.78 -33.77 35.50
C GLU A 22 35.42 -32.49 34.96
N THR A 23 34.61 -31.43 34.81
CA THR A 23 35.07 -30.13 34.32
C THR A 23 36.06 -29.47 35.29
N ILE A 24 35.78 -29.51 36.59
CA ILE A 24 36.68 -28.97 37.63
C ILE A 24 38.00 -29.74 37.68
N ASP A 25 37.96 -31.07 37.54
CA ASP A 25 39.17 -31.89 37.49
C ASP A 25 40.03 -31.56 36.26
N LEU A 26 39.39 -31.30 35.11
CA LEU A 26 40.08 -30.80 33.91
C LEU A 26 40.69 -29.41 34.14
N PHE A 27 39.96 -28.47 34.75
CA PHE A 27 40.49 -27.14 35.07
C PHE A 27 41.75 -27.24 35.94
N LYS A 28 41.72 -28.08 36.99
CA LYS A 28 42.89 -28.32 37.85
C LYS A 28 44.05 -28.95 37.08
N LYS A 29 43.78 -29.93 36.21
CA LYS A 29 44.78 -30.55 35.33
C LYS A 29 45.49 -29.52 34.44
N TYR A 30 44.76 -28.51 33.97
CA TYR A 30 45.30 -27.40 33.18
C TYR A 30 45.71 -26.19 34.04
N ARG A 31 46.03 -26.40 35.32
CA ARG A 31 46.63 -25.41 36.23
C ARG A 31 45.74 -24.20 36.55
N VAL A 32 44.42 -24.37 36.54
CA VAL A 32 43.49 -23.40 37.15
C VAL A 32 43.51 -23.57 38.67
N TYR A 33 43.78 -22.50 39.41
CA TYR A 33 43.79 -22.52 40.87
C TYR A 33 42.39 -22.19 41.42
N PHE A 34 41.85 -23.04 42.30
CA PHE A 34 40.56 -22.81 42.93
C PHE A 34 40.75 -22.14 44.29
N ALA A 35 40.30 -20.88 44.42
CA ALA A 35 40.40 -20.14 45.65
C ALA A 35 39.44 -20.70 46.72
N ASN A 36 39.94 -20.87 47.94
CA ASN A 36 39.09 -21.21 49.10
C ASN A 36 38.26 -19.99 49.55
N LYS A 37 37.39 -20.18 50.55
CA LYS A 37 36.48 -19.11 51.03
C LYS A 37 37.20 -17.87 51.57
N GLU A 38 38.35 -18.04 52.22
CA GLU A 38 39.13 -16.91 52.74
C GLU A 38 39.90 -16.20 51.62
N GLU A 39 40.49 -16.96 50.69
CA GLU A 39 41.14 -16.40 49.50
C GLU A 39 40.15 -15.64 48.61
N LYS A 40 38.93 -16.16 48.45
CA LYS A 40 37.82 -15.46 47.77
C LYS A 40 37.55 -14.09 48.40
N ARG A 41 37.44 -14.01 49.73
CA ARG A 41 37.22 -12.74 50.44
C ARG A 41 38.37 -11.75 50.24
N LEU A 42 39.60 -12.24 50.24
CA LEU A 42 40.78 -11.42 49.95
C LEU A 42 40.73 -10.86 48.51
N LEU A 43 40.36 -11.70 47.53
CA LEU A 43 40.18 -11.28 46.14
C LEU A 43 39.05 -10.25 45.99
N GLU A 44 37.89 -10.48 46.61
CA GLU A 44 36.77 -9.53 46.59
C GLU A 44 37.20 -8.17 47.14
N LYS A 45 37.86 -8.16 48.31
CA LYS A 45 38.35 -6.93 48.93
C LYS A 45 39.38 -6.21 48.07
N TYR A 46 40.30 -6.94 47.44
CA TYR A 46 41.33 -6.33 46.59
C TYR A 46 40.78 -5.82 45.25
N MET A 47 39.93 -6.61 44.59
CA MET A 47 39.40 -6.31 43.26
C MET A 47 38.25 -5.32 43.29
N PHE A 48 37.45 -5.29 44.36
CA PHE A 48 36.22 -4.49 44.42
C PHE A 48 36.11 -3.59 45.64
N GLY A 49 37.07 -3.65 46.58
CA GLY A 49 37.05 -2.88 47.82
C GLY A 49 36.08 -3.39 48.88
N VAL A 50 35.25 -4.38 48.55
CA VAL A 50 34.16 -4.90 49.39
C VAL A 50 34.14 -6.43 49.32
N THR A 51 33.50 -7.07 50.30
CA THR A 51 33.28 -8.53 50.29
C THR A 51 31.79 -8.84 50.25
N LYS A 52 31.43 -10.04 49.79
CA LYS A 52 30.04 -10.50 49.80
C LYS A 52 29.38 -10.29 51.17
N GLY A 53 28.23 -9.61 51.19
CA GLY A 53 27.49 -9.25 52.40
C GLY A 53 27.90 -7.94 53.08
N SER A 54 28.85 -7.18 52.53
CA SER A 54 29.13 -5.81 53.01
C SER A 54 27.98 -4.86 52.64
N ALA A 55 27.72 -3.84 53.46
CA ALA A 55 26.64 -2.87 53.22
C ALA A 55 26.77 -2.14 51.86
N ASP A 56 28.00 -1.86 51.44
CA ASP A 56 28.31 -1.12 50.21
C ASP A 56 28.53 -1.99 48.97
N VAL A 57 28.20 -3.29 49.03
CA VAL A 57 28.40 -4.22 47.91
C VAL A 57 27.73 -3.76 46.62
N ALA A 58 26.63 -3.01 46.71
CA ALA A 58 25.98 -2.45 45.54
C ALA A 58 26.87 -1.48 44.74
N ASN A 59 27.73 -0.73 45.44
CA ASN A 59 28.62 0.26 44.86
C ASN A 59 30.01 -0.29 44.51
N ALA A 60 30.20 -1.61 44.58
CA ALA A 60 31.44 -2.28 44.21
C ALA A 60 31.89 -1.88 42.79
N ARG A 61 33.13 -1.39 42.69
CA ARG A 61 33.78 -1.02 41.41
C ARG A 61 35.07 -1.79 41.28
N LEU A 62 35.36 -2.26 40.07
CA LEU A 62 36.62 -2.94 39.77
C LEU A 62 37.79 -1.98 40.02
N ASN A 63 38.79 -2.45 40.77
CA ASN A 63 40.08 -1.80 40.92
C ASN A 63 40.78 -1.79 39.56
N ALA A 64 40.99 -0.59 39.00
CA ALA A 64 41.55 -0.41 37.66
C ALA A 64 42.93 -1.05 37.48
N ASP A 65 43.72 -1.17 38.55
CA ASP A 65 45.05 -1.79 38.51
C ASP A 65 44.99 -3.28 38.18
N VAL A 66 43.84 -3.94 38.40
CA VAL A 66 43.65 -5.38 38.19
C VAL A 66 43.52 -5.75 36.71
N ALA A 67 43.07 -4.83 35.87
CA ALA A 67 42.82 -5.11 34.46
C ALA A 67 44.11 -5.55 33.74
N GLY A 68 44.08 -6.72 33.07
CA GLY A 68 45.24 -7.30 32.39
C GLY A 68 46.37 -7.80 33.31
N MET A 69 46.19 -7.76 34.64
CA MET A 69 47.17 -8.27 35.60
C MET A 69 47.20 -9.81 35.58
N SER A 70 48.39 -10.41 35.73
CA SER A 70 48.51 -11.87 35.82
C SER A 70 47.90 -12.43 37.11
N ALA A 71 47.41 -13.67 37.07
CA ALA A 71 46.85 -14.38 38.22
C ALA A 71 47.78 -14.35 39.45
N SER A 72 49.08 -14.60 39.26
CA SER A 72 50.06 -14.61 40.36
C SER A 72 50.20 -13.24 41.05
N ASN A 73 50.16 -12.16 40.28
CA ASN A 73 50.25 -10.81 40.83
C ASN A 73 48.95 -10.41 41.55
N ILE A 74 47.79 -10.78 41.01
CA ILE A 74 46.50 -10.56 41.67
C ILE A 74 46.46 -11.27 43.02
N ALA A 75 46.84 -12.55 43.07
CA ALA A 75 46.88 -13.32 44.32
C ALA A 75 47.84 -12.69 45.34
N LYS A 76 49.06 -12.33 44.90
CA LYS A 76 50.08 -11.69 45.75
C LYS A 76 49.58 -10.38 46.35
N ASN A 77 48.95 -9.54 45.54
CA ASN A 77 48.43 -8.25 45.98
C ASN A 77 47.18 -8.38 46.86
N ALA A 78 46.37 -9.42 46.64
CA ALA A 78 45.27 -9.78 47.53
C ALA A 78 45.74 -10.38 48.87
N GLY A 79 46.98 -10.85 48.97
CA GLY A 79 47.59 -11.30 50.23
C GLY A 79 47.73 -12.82 50.36
N PHE A 80 47.68 -13.58 49.27
CA PHE A 80 47.93 -15.03 49.26
C PHE A 80 48.86 -15.45 48.10
N LYS A 81 49.29 -16.71 48.08
CA LYS A 81 50.18 -17.25 47.05
C LYS A 81 49.50 -18.40 46.32
N ILE A 82 49.69 -18.44 45.00
CA ILE A 82 49.27 -19.56 44.15
C ILE A 82 50.50 -20.26 43.57
N PRO A 83 50.41 -21.55 43.15
CA PRO A 83 51.51 -22.25 42.52
C PRO A 83 52.04 -21.56 41.26
N ASP A 84 53.34 -21.74 40.99
CA ASP A 84 53.98 -21.18 39.80
C ASP A 84 53.38 -21.78 38.50
N GLY A 85 53.14 -20.90 37.52
CA GLY A 85 52.56 -21.29 36.23
C GLY A 85 51.04 -21.48 36.23
N CYS A 86 50.33 -21.13 37.31
CA CYS A 86 48.88 -20.98 37.30
C CYS A 86 48.48 -19.77 36.44
N GLN A 87 47.55 -20.00 35.51
CA GLN A 87 47.12 -18.97 34.54
C GLN A 87 45.79 -18.31 34.91
N ILE A 88 44.92 -19.00 35.65
CA ILE A 88 43.58 -18.56 36.00
C ILE A 88 43.32 -18.85 37.49
N ILE A 89 42.67 -17.93 38.19
CA ILE A 89 42.10 -18.15 39.52
C ILE A 89 40.59 -18.34 39.37
N ALA A 90 40.09 -19.53 39.70
CA ALA A 90 38.67 -19.84 39.72
C ALA A 90 38.08 -19.55 41.12
N VAL A 91 36.91 -18.90 41.13
CA VAL A 91 36.19 -18.56 42.35
C VAL A 91 34.76 -19.10 42.28
N GLU A 92 34.41 -20.01 43.18
CA GLU A 92 33.05 -20.55 43.24
C GLU A 92 32.05 -19.49 43.73
N CYS A 93 30.96 -19.32 42.98
CA CYS A 93 29.90 -18.36 43.25
C CYS A 93 28.54 -19.05 43.21
N GLN A 94 27.58 -18.54 43.99
CA GLN A 94 26.24 -19.15 44.12
C GLN A 94 25.15 -18.34 43.42
N GLU A 95 25.31 -17.02 43.36
CA GLU A 95 24.31 -16.10 42.82
C GLU A 95 24.95 -15.12 41.84
N VAL A 96 24.16 -14.66 40.88
CA VAL A 96 24.54 -13.63 39.91
C VAL A 96 23.83 -12.34 40.29
N GLY A 97 24.56 -11.23 40.33
CA GLY A 97 23.99 -9.90 40.52
C GLY A 97 24.68 -9.12 41.63
N VAL A 98 23.99 -8.07 42.09
CA VAL A 98 24.55 -7.01 42.92
C VAL A 98 25.29 -7.54 44.15
N SER A 99 24.71 -8.54 44.85
CA SER A 99 25.16 -9.13 46.12
C SER A 99 26.47 -9.92 46.04
N GLU A 100 26.89 -10.33 44.85
CA GLU A 100 28.10 -11.11 44.61
C GLU A 100 29.12 -10.25 43.85
N PRO A 101 30.16 -9.67 44.49
CA PRO A 101 31.14 -8.82 43.81
C PRO A 101 31.77 -9.50 42.59
N MET A 102 32.02 -10.81 42.69
CA MET A 102 32.63 -11.61 41.63
C MET A 102 31.74 -11.84 40.41
N SER A 103 30.45 -11.50 40.44
CA SER A 103 29.59 -11.53 39.26
C SER A 103 29.76 -10.30 38.36
N ARG A 104 30.60 -9.33 38.73
CA ARG A 104 30.90 -8.17 37.89
C ARG A 104 31.95 -8.50 36.83
N GLU A 105 32.05 -7.60 35.86
CA GLU A 105 33.13 -7.60 34.87
C GLU A 105 34.49 -7.43 35.58
N LYS A 106 35.49 -8.21 35.15
CA LYS A 106 36.77 -8.36 35.87
C LYS A 106 37.99 -8.01 35.03
N LEU A 107 37.90 -8.08 33.69
CA LEU A 107 38.99 -7.78 32.75
C LEU A 107 40.36 -8.38 33.15
N SER A 108 40.34 -9.56 33.76
CA SER A 108 41.50 -10.20 34.42
C SER A 108 41.33 -11.72 34.43
N PRO A 109 42.37 -12.52 34.72
CA PRO A 109 42.30 -13.98 34.67
C PRO A 109 41.69 -14.57 35.96
N VAL A 110 40.61 -13.95 36.45
CA VAL A 110 39.81 -14.43 37.57
C VAL A 110 38.45 -14.86 37.03
N LEU A 111 38.16 -16.16 37.10
CA LEU A 111 36.97 -16.77 36.51
C LEU A 111 35.96 -17.13 37.61
N SER A 112 34.74 -16.62 37.49
CA SER A 112 33.65 -17.00 38.39
C SER A 112 33.04 -18.33 37.93
N VAL A 113 32.98 -19.32 38.80
CA VAL A 113 32.49 -20.67 38.48
C VAL A 113 31.17 -20.91 39.21
N TYR A 114 30.14 -21.24 38.44
CA TYR A 114 28.79 -21.53 38.93
C TYR A 114 28.39 -22.97 38.61
N LYS A 115 27.90 -23.69 39.61
CA LYS A 115 27.21 -24.96 39.41
C LYS A 115 25.73 -24.69 39.15
N VAL A 116 25.19 -25.23 38.07
CA VAL A 116 23.75 -25.15 37.72
C VAL A 116 23.17 -26.55 37.61
N LYS A 117 21.88 -26.71 37.88
CA LYS A 117 21.20 -28.01 37.85
C LYS A 117 21.17 -28.60 36.44
N ASP A 118 20.83 -27.77 35.45
CA ASP A 118 20.71 -28.12 34.05
C ASP A 118 20.91 -26.89 33.15
N TYR A 119 20.93 -27.12 31.84
CA TYR A 119 21.15 -26.07 30.85
C TYR A 119 20.07 -24.96 30.88
N ASN A 120 18.84 -25.22 31.36
CA ASN A 120 17.82 -24.16 31.45
C ASN A 120 18.18 -23.16 32.54
N GLU A 121 18.58 -23.63 33.72
CA GLU A 121 19.11 -22.78 34.78
C GLU A 121 20.41 -22.08 34.35
N GLY A 122 21.25 -22.78 33.57
CA GLY A 122 22.43 -22.19 32.94
C GLY A 122 22.07 -20.99 32.05
N PHE A 123 21.06 -21.13 31.20
CA PHE A 123 20.60 -20.05 30.33
C PHE A 123 20.02 -18.88 31.14
N ASP A 124 19.22 -19.15 32.18
CA ASP A 124 18.65 -18.10 33.05
C ASP A 124 19.76 -17.27 33.72
N LYS A 125 20.79 -17.94 34.24
CA LYS A 125 21.90 -17.23 34.90
C LYS A 125 22.80 -16.48 33.93
N CYS A 126 23.00 -17.01 32.72
CA CYS A 126 23.68 -16.28 31.64
C CYS A 126 22.92 -15.00 31.25
N GLU A 127 21.60 -15.09 31.10
CA GLU A 127 20.75 -13.92 30.82
C GLU A 127 20.85 -12.90 31.96
N GLN A 128 20.68 -13.34 33.21
CA GLN A 128 20.82 -12.49 34.39
C GLN A 128 22.19 -11.79 34.46
N MET A 129 23.27 -12.50 34.11
CA MET A 129 24.63 -11.93 34.08
C MET A 129 24.76 -10.83 33.02
N LEU A 130 24.24 -11.08 31.82
CA LEU A 130 24.25 -10.09 30.75
C LEU A 130 23.41 -8.88 31.12
N GLU A 131 22.21 -9.08 31.67
CA GLU A 131 21.36 -7.98 32.15
C GLU A 131 22.00 -7.14 33.25
N PHE A 132 22.83 -7.77 34.09
CA PHE A 132 23.50 -7.07 35.19
C PHE A 132 24.61 -6.11 34.72
N GLY A 133 25.34 -6.45 33.65
CA GLY A 133 26.42 -5.57 33.16
C GLY A 133 27.05 -5.94 31.82
N GLY A 134 26.55 -6.97 31.15
CA GLY A 134 27.09 -7.50 29.89
C GLY A 134 26.17 -7.33 28.68
N LEU A 135 25.09 -6.54 28.76
CA LEU A 135 24.09 -6.42 27.70
C LEU A 135 24.74 -6.15 26.34
N GLY A 136 24.39 -6.99 25.36
CA GLY A 136 24.89 -6.90 23.98
C GLY A 136 26.34 -7.34 23.76
N HIS A 137 27.07 -7.78 24.78
CA HIS A 137 28.43 -8.31 24.60
C HIS A 137 28.40 -9.72 23.98
N SER A 138 29.41 -10.53 24.25
CA SER A 138 29.54 -11.88 23.73
C SER A 138 29.10 -12.88 24.80
N ALA A 139 28.47 -13.97 24.38
CA ALA A 139 28.19 -15.13 25.21
C ALA A 139 28.68 -16.38 24.49
N ALA A 140 29.14 -17.39 25.25
CA ALA A 140 29.64 -18.63 24.69
C ALA A 140 28.87 -19.83 25.26
N ILE A 141 28.69 -20.85 24.42
CA ILE A 141 28.07 -22.11 24.80
C ILE A 141 28.90 -23.28 24.27
N HIS A 142 29.12 -24.27 25.12
CA HIS A 142 29.77 -25.53 24.76
C HIS A 142 28.75 -26.66 24.84
N CYS A 143 28.21 -27.06 23.68
CA CYS A 143 27.19 -28.10 23.59
C CYS A 143 27.32 -28.89 22.29
N LYS A 144 26.78 -30.11 22.25
CA LYS A 144 26.85 -30.97 21.06
C LYS A 144 25.82 -30.61 19.99
N GLU A 145 24.60 -30.29 20.42
CA GLU A 145 23.44 -30.12 19.54
C GLU A 145 23.27 -28.66 19.11
N GLN A 146 23.13 -28.42 17.81
CA GLN A 146 22.94 -27.06 17.27
C GLN A 146 21.68 -26.39 17.82
N SER A 147 20.57 -27.13 17.93
CA SER A 147 19.30 -26.60 18.44
C SER A 147 19.40 -26.02 19.85
N MET A 148 20.34 -26.52 20.66
CA MET A 148 20.63 -25.97 21.98
C MET A 148 21.39 -24.64 21.88
N SER A 149 22.34 -24.53 20.96
CA SER A 149 23.03 -23.26 20.67
C SER A 149 22.07 -22.20 20.13
N ASP A 150 21.15 -22.59 19.26
CA ASP A 150 20.12 -21.69 18.70
C ASP A 150 19.18 -21.19 19.83
N ALA A 151 18.68 -22.11 20.66
CA ALA A 151 17.84 -21.76 21.82
C ALA A 151 18.57 -20.86 22.84
N PHE A 152 19.88 -21.06 23.03
CA PHE A 152 20.69 -20.17 23.84
C PHE A 152 20.76 -18.77 23.24
N GLY A 153 21.00 -18.67 21.92
CA GLY A 153 21.07 -17.41 21.20
C GLY A 153 19.75 -16.63 21.18
N ASP A 154 18.61 -17.31 21.10
CA ASP A 154 17.28 -16.68 21.19
C ASP A 154 17.00 -16.11 22.59
N LYS A 155 17.53 -16.76 23.63
CA LYS A 155 17.28 -16.39 25.02
C LYS A 155 18.16 -15.25 25.51
N VAL A 156 19.47 -15.29 25.23
CA VAL A 156 20.40 -14.33 25.83
C VAL A 156 20.58 -13.07 24.98
N LYS A 157 20.58 -11.90 25.64
CA LYS A 157 20.76 -10.58 24.99
C LYS A 157 22.23 -10.27 24.68
N ALA A 158 22.88 -11.12 23.90
CA ALA A 158 24.26 -10.96 23.42
C ALA A 158 24.26 -10.78 21.90
N ILE A 159 25.16 -9.94 21.38
CA ILE A 159 25.30 -9.73 19.92
C ILE A 159 26.08 -10.87 19.26
N ARG A 160 26.97 -11.52 20.02
CA ARG A 160 27.82 -12.62 19.53
C ARG A 160 27.59 -13.86 20.39
N ILE A 161 27.06 -14.90 19.77
CA ILE A 161 26.97 -16.24 20.36
C ILE A 161 28.10 -17.09 19.82
N ILE A 162 28.96 -17.57 20.72
CA ILE A 162 30.13 -18.37 20.37
C ILE A 162 29.86 -19.82 20.73
N TRP A 163 29.65 -20.65 19.72
CA TRP A 163 29.42 -22.08 19.91
C TRP A 163 30.75 -22.86 19.77
N ASN A 164 31.05 -23.68 20.78
CA ASN A 164 32.17 -24.63 20.77
C ASN A 164 33.55 -24.04 20.39
N SER A 165 33.79 -22.78 20.74
CA SER A 165 35.06 -22.08 20.47
C SER A 165 35.45 -21.21 21.67
N PRO A 166 36.75 -20.93 21.88
CA PRO A 166 37.17 -19.97 22.92
C PRO A 166 36.49 -18.61 22.72
N SER A 167 35.84 -18.06 23.74
CA SER A 167 34.96 -16.88 23.57
C SER A 167 35.73 -15.65 23.09
N THR A 168 36.98 -15.48 23.54
CA THR A 168 37.85 -14.38 23.10
C THR A 168 38.05 -14.39 21.58
N PHE A 169 38.53 -15.50 21.02
CA PHE A 169 38.85 -15.58 19.59
C PHE A 169 37.60 -15.80 18.72
N GLY A 170 36.57 -16.45 19.26
CA GLY A 170 35.25 -16.48 18.63
C GLY A 170 34.61 -15.09 18.56
N GLY A 171 34.75 -14.28 19.60
CA GLY A 171 34.21 -12.92 19.66
C GLY A 171 34.96 -11.93 18.77
N ILE A 172 36.30 -11.98 18.77
CA ILE A 172 37.14 -11.18 17.88
C ILE A 172 36.89 -11.55 16.41
N GLY A 173 36.67 -12.84 16.13
CA GLY A 173 36.31 -13.35 14.80
C GLY A 173 37.48 -13.88 13.97
N ASN A 174 37.16 -14.43 12.81
CA ASN A 174 38.05 -14.95 11.75
C ASN A 174 38.89 -16.20 12.09
N VAL A 175 39.22 -16.46 13.36
CA VAL A 175 40.06 -17.61 13.74
C VAL A 175 39.25 -18.90 13.84
N TYR A 176 38.09 -18.84 14.53
CA TYR A 176 37.22 -20.00 14.77
C TYR A 176 35.86 -19.88 14.08
N ASN A 177 35.58 -18.74 13.44
CA ASN A 177 34.33 -18.46 12.73
C ASN A 177 34.57 -17.42 11.63
N SER A 178 33.52 -17.08 10.89
CA SER A 178 33.57 -16.09 9.80
C SER A 178 33.14 -14.68 10.22
N PHE A 179 33.19 -14.34 11.52
CA PHE A 179 32.94 -12.96 11.95
C PHE A 179 34.05 -12.04 11.46
N LEU A 180 33.70 -10.78 11.16
CA LEU A 180 34.68 -9.76 10.79
C LEU A 180 35.70 -9.60 11.93
N PRO A 181 37.01 -9.74 11.68
CA PRO A 181 38.01 -9.63 12.73
C PRO A 181 38.05 -8.21 13.29
N SER A 182 37.85 -8.05 14.60
CA SER A 182 37.99 -6.74 15.26
C SER A 182 38.26 -6.88 16.76
N LEU A 183 39.03 -5.94 17.30
CA LEU A 183 39.16 -5.74 18.76
C LEU A 183 38.13 -4.73 19.30
N THR A 184 37.43 -4.04 18.40
CA THR A 184 36.36 -3.11 18.76
C THR A 184 35.02 -3.79 18.47
N LEU A 185 34.36 -4.23 19.53
CA LEU A 185 33.13 -5.00 19.45
C LEU A 185 31.94 -4.10 19.76
N GLY A 186 31.06 -3.90 18.78
CA GLY A 186 29.80 -3.20 18.97
C GLY A 186 28.81 -4.08 19.70
N CYS A 187 28.21 -3.55 20.77
CA CYS A 187 27.25 -4.27 21.62
C CYS A 187 25.79 -4.02 21.23
N GLY A 188 25.54 -3.37 20.10
CA GLY A 188 24.20 -3.01 19.64
C GLY A 188 23.45 -2.13 20.64
N SER A 189 22.15 -1.96 20.40
CA SER A 189 21.30 -1.10 21.22
C SER A 189 21.16 -1.59 22.66
N TYR A 190 21.35 -2.91 22.90
CA TYR A 190 21.43 -3.49 24.25
C TYR A 190 22.55 -2.86 25.09
N GLY A 191 23.72 -2.65 24.49
CA GLY A 191 24.86 -1.99 25.13
C GLY A 191 24.95 -0.48 24.82
N HIS A 192 23.82 0.18 24.56
CA HIS A 192 23.72 1.62 24.30
C HIS A 192 24.59 2.14 23.13
N ASN A 193 24.79 1.35 22.08
CA ASN A 193 25.45 1.78 20.84
C ASN A 193 24.66 1.35 19.59
N SER A 194 24.90 1.98 18.44
CA SER A 194 24.14 1.72 17.20
C SER A 194 24.78 0.65 16.29
N VAL A 195 25.86 0.01 16.74
CA VAL A 195 26.60 -0.99 15.95
C VAL A 195 26.45 -2.38 16.58
N ALA A 196 25.68 -3.25 15.94
CA ALA A 196 25.56 -4.65 16.32
C ALA A 196 26.54 -5.49 15.47
N GLY A 197 27.72 -5.78 16.01
CA GLY A 197 28.73 -6.62 15.36
C GLY A 197 30.15 -6.13 15.59
N ASN A 198 31.10 -6.70 14.85
CA ASN A 198 32.52 -6.35 14.95
C ASN A 198 32.78 -5.10 14.11
N VAL A 199 33.22 -4.02 14.76
CA VAL A 199 33.42 -2.72 14.11
C VAL A 199 34.57 -2.84 13.12
N SER A 200 34.36 -2.42 11.88
CA SER A 200 35.37 -2.44 10.82
C SER A 200 35.33 -1.16 9.98
N ALA A 201 36.18 -1.10 8.96
CA ALA A 201 36.22 0.03 8.03
C ALA A 201 34.85 0.34 7.40
N ILE A 202 33.95 -0.63 7.24
CA ILE A 202 32.61 -0.41 6.68
C ILE A 202 31.79 0.59 7.51
N ASN A 203 31.99 0.61 8.83
CA ASN A 203 31.30 1.52 9.74
C ASN A 203 31.83 2.97 9.66
N LEU A 204 32.99 3.16 9.02
CA LEU A 204 33.62 4.47 8.80
C LEU A 204 33.34 5.02 7.39
N LEU A 205 32.66 4.25 6.53
CA LEU A 205 32.36 4.66 5.17
C LEU A 205 31.18 5.63 5.13
N ASN A 206 31.42 6.84 4.61
CA ASN A 206 30.37 7.76 4.21
C ASN A 206 29.84 7.39 2.83
N ILE A 207 28.79 6.56 2.77
CA ILE A 207 28.17 6.14 1.51
C ILE A 207 27.27 7.28 0.97
N LYS A 208 27.78 8.04 0.01
CA LYS A 208 26.99 9.02 -0.73
C LYS A 208 26.19 8.33 -1.84
N ARG A 209 24.86 8.55 -1.88
CA ARG A 209 23.97 8.05 -2.93
C ARG A 209 23.52 9.20 -3.83
N VAL A 210 23.70 9.05 -5.14
CA VAL A 210 23.21 10.01 -6.13
C VAL A 210 21.90 9.50 -6.71
N GLY A 211 20.79 10.20 -6.42
CA GLY A 211 19.48 9.90 -6.99
C GLY A 211 19.32 10.52 -8.37
N LYS A 212 19.08 9.70 -9.41
CA LYS A 212 18.73 10.17 -10.76
C LYS A 212 17.21 10.10 -10.95
N ARG A 213 16.61 11.12 -11.57
CA ARG A 213 15.22 11.07 -12.05
C ARG A 213 15.01 9.84 -12.93
N ARG A 214 13.94 9.09 -12.69
CA ARG A 214 13.50 7.98 -13.53
C ARG A 214 12.01 8.15 -13.79
N ASN A 215 11.61 8.02 -15.04
CA ASN A 215 10.20 7.96 -15.38
C ASN A 215 9.65 6.65 -14.84
N THR A 216 8.54 6.75 -14.12
CA THR A 216 7.83 5.57 -13.64
C THR A 216 7.23 4.82 -14.82
N MET A 217 7.28 3.49 -14.78
CA MET A 217 6.60 2.65 -15.77
C MET A 217 5.11 3.02 -15.80
N GLN A 218 4.57 3.32 -16.98
CA GLN A 218 3.12 3.42 -17.22
C GLN A 218 2.64 2.11 -17.85
N TRP A 219 1.33 1.99 -18.03
CA TRP A 219 0.70 0.80 -18.59
C TRP A 219 -0.50 1.22 -19.44
N PHE A 220 -0.94 0.30 -20.29
CA PHE A 220 -2.21 0.38 -20.98
C PHE A 220 -2.92 -0.95 -20.77
N LYS A 221 -3.98 -0.94 -19.98
CA LYS A 221 -4.75 -2.12 -19.57
C LYS A 221 -6.22 -1.86 -19.84
N VAL A 222 -6.83 -2.81 -20.53
CA VAL A 222 -8.23 -2.83 -20.95
C VAL A 222 -8.73 -4.29 -20.85
N PRO A 223 -10.05 -4.54 -20.88
CA PRO A 223 -10.57 -5.91 -20.99
C PRO A 223 -9.89 -6.68 -22.11
N GLN A 224 -9.65 -7.97 -21.90
CA GLN A 224 -8.98 -8.81 -22.90
C GLN A 224 -9.75 -8.86 -24.22
N LYS A 225 -11.08 -8.69 -24.15
CA LYS A 225 -11.99 -8.69 -25.30
C LYS A 225 -13.02 -7.58 -25.16
N ILE A 226 -13.10 -6.75 -26.19
CA ILE A 226 -14.13 -5.73 -26.34
C ILE A 226 -14.86 -6.04 -27.65
N TYR A 227 -16.11 -6.48 -27.54
CA TYR A 227 -17.00 -6.67 -28.68
C TYR A 227 -17.86 -5.43 -28.82
N PHE A 228 -18.01 -4.92 -30.04
CA PHE A 228 -18.81 -3.75 -30.36
C PHE A 228 -19.54 -4.00 -31.69
N GLU A 229 -20.32 -3.03 -32.14
CA GLU A 229 -21.32 -3.13 -33.21
C GLU A 229 -22.66 -3.70 -32.75
N ARG A 230 -23.69 -3.37 -33.53
CA ARG A 230 -25.07 -3.82 -33.27
C ARG A 230 -25.17 -5.34 -33.33
N ASN A 231 -25.84 -5.93 -32.36
CA ASN A 231 -25.97 -7.38 -32.15
C ASN A 231 -24.67 -8.08 -31.70
N SER A 232 -23.67 -7.34 -31.21
CA SER A 232 -22.47 -7.95 -30.60
C SER A 232 -22.80 -8.82 -29.38
N ILE A 233 -24.00 -8.67 -28.79
CA ILE A 233 -24.52 -9.57 -27.75
C ILE A 233 -24.53 -11.05 -28.15
N GLN A 234 -24.58 -11.34 -29.47
CA GLN A 234 -24.48 -12.70 -30.02
C GLN A 234 -23.21 -13.44 -29.61
N TYR A 235 -22.15 -12.72 -29.19
CA TYR A 235 -20.96 -13.34 -28.65
C TYR A 235 -21.26 -14.30 -27.49
N LEU A 236 -22.32 -14.04 -26.69
CA LEU A 236 -22.76 -14.92 -25.61
C LEU A 236 -23.05 -16.35 -26.07
N ARG A 237 -23.39 -16.59 -27.35
CA ARG A 237 -23.55 -17.94 -27.91
C ARG A 237 -22.25 -18.74 -27.96
N SER A 238 -21.13 -18.04 -28.14
CA SER A 238 -19.80 -18.62 -28.39
C SER A 238 -18.82 -18.45 -27.22
N ALA A 239 -19.19 -17.68 -26.20
CA ALA A 239 -18.38 -17.46 -25.01
C ALA A 239 -18.01 -18.80 -24.34
N LYS A 240 -16.71 -19.01 -24.12
CA LYS A 240 -16.18 -20.21 -23.46
C LYS A 240 -16.44 -20.16 -21.96
N ASP A 241 -16.58 -21.33 -21.33
CA ASP A 241 -16.68 -21.51 -19.88
C ASP A 241 -17.84 -20.71 -19.26
N VAL A 242 -19.01 -20.74 -19.91
CA VAL A 242 -20.26 -20.15 -19.43
C VAL A 242 -21.27 -21.27 -19.23
N GLY A 243 -21.58 -21.59 -17.97
CA GLY A 243 -22.53 -22.63 -17.57
C GLY A 243 -23.50 -22.16 -16.47
N LYS A 244 -23.00 -21.46 -15.45
CA LYS A 244 -23.79 -20.82 -14.39
C LYS A 244 -23.60 -19.31 -14.40
N VAL A 245 -24.63 -18.60 -14.84
CA VAL A 245 -24.61 -17.15 -15.04
C VAL A 245 -25.34 -16.40 -13.92
N PHE A 246 -24.66 -15.48 -13.27
CA PHE A 246 -25.29 -14.54 -12.34
C PHE A 246 -25.47 -13.19 -13.01
N VAL A 247 -26.71 -12.78 -13.29
CA VAL A 247 -27.01 -11.51 -13.96
C VAL A 247 -27.26 -10.43 -12.91
N VAL A 248 -26.42 -9.39 -12.90
CA VAL A 248 -26.54 -8.20 -12.05
C VAL A 248 -27.11 -7.06 -12.89
N THR A 249 -28.26 -6.52 -12.49
CA THR A 249 -28.98 -5.48 -13.21
C THR A 249 -29.90 -4.67 -12.27
N ASP A 250 -30.56 -3.65 -12.80
CA ASP A 250 -31.67 -2.96 -12.15
C ASP A 250 -33.04 -3.39 -12.70
N HIS A 251 -34.12 -3.02 -11.99
CA HIS A 251 -35.49 -3.29 -12.39
C HIS A 251 -35.89 -2.64 -13.73
N SER A 252 -35.31 -1.49 -14.08
CA SER A 252 -35.64 -0.77 -15.31
C SER A 252 -35.20 -1.56 -16.54
N MET A 253 -34.01 -2.17 -16.50
CA MET A 253 -33.51 -3.00 -17.60
C MET A 253 -34.36 -4.24 -17.84
N VAL A 254 -34.94 -4.80 -16.76
CA VAL A 254 -35.89 -5.93 -16.86
C VAL A 254 -37.19 -5.48 -17.52
N GLN A 255 -37.74 -4.33 -17.10
CA GLN A 255 -38.97 -3.76 -17.67
C GLN A 255 -38.82 -3.38 -19.15
N LEU A 256 -37.65 -2.89 -19.56
CA LEU A 256 -37.33 -2.58 -20.95
C LEU A 256 -37.11 -3.83 -21.82
N GLY A 257 -37.13 -5.03 -21.23
CA GLY A 257 -36.96 -6.29 -21.94
C GLY A 257 -35.51 -6.59 -22.35
N PHE A 258 -34.53 -5.83 -21.85
CA PHE A 258 -33.12 -6.03 -22.20
C PHE A 258 -32.54 -7.31 -21.60
N LEU A 259 -33.03 -7.73 -20.43
CA LEU A 259 -32.70 -9.03 -19.86
C LEU A 259 -33.07 -10.17 -20.82
N ASN A 260 -34.25 -10.11 -21.45
CA ASN A 260 -34.71 -11.16 -22.36
C ASN A 260 -33.73 -11.37 -23.52
N LYS A 261 -33.14 -10.29 -24.05
CA LYS A 261 -32.11 -10.39 -25.09
C LYS A 261 -30.90 -11.20 -24.64
N ILE A 262 -30.44 -11.02 -23.40
CA ILE A 262 -29.35 -11.84 -22.85
C ILE A 262 -29.79 -13.29 -22.74
N ILE A 263 -30.97 -13.55 -22.19
CA ILE A 263 -31.47 -14.91 -21.96
C ILE A 263 -31.70 -15.64 -23.29
N ASP A 264 -32.23 -14.97 -24.32
CA ASP A 264 -32.44 -15.52 -25.66
C ASP A 264 -31.11 -15.95 -26.31
N GLU A 265 -30.05 -15.17 -26.11
CA GLU A 265 -28.70 -15.47 -26.60
C GLU A 265 -28.06 -16.64 -25.82
N LEU A 266 -28.27 -16.71 -24.51
CA LEU A 266 -27.82 -17.83 -23.68
C LEU A 266 -28.56 -19.14 -24.01
N ASN A 267 -29.86 -19.07 -24.29
CA ASN A 267 -30.69 -20.23 -24.67
C ASN A 267 -30.32 -20.81 -26.04
N GLN A 268 -29.68 -20.02 -26.91
CA GLN A 268 -29.18 -20.49 -28.21
C GLN A 268 -27.83 -21.23 -28.13
N ARG A 269 -27.26 -21.39 -26.93
CA ARG A 269 -26.02 -22.13 -26.73
C ARG A 269 -26.27 -23.65 -26.85
N ARG A 270 -25.24 -24.36 -27.32
CA ARG A 270 -25.28 -25.84 -27.37
C ARG A 270 -25.31 -26.47 -25.97
N ASN A 271 -24.59 -25.86 -25.03
CA ASN A 271 -24.56 -26.30 -23.64
C ASN A 271 -25.62 -25.52 -22.86
N PRO A 272 -26.50 -26.20 -22.09
CA PRO A 272 -27.47 -25.53 -21.24
C PRO A 272 -26.80 -24.57 -20.25
N VAL A 273 -27.38 -23.39 -20.09
CA VAL A 273 -26.93 -22.39 -19.12
C VAL A 273 -28.01 -22.22 -18.06
N THR A 274 -27.62 -22.38 -16.80
CA THR A 274 -28.47 -21.98 -15.67
C THR A 274 -28.15 -20.53 -15.34
N TYR A 275 -29.16 -19.71 -15.11
CA TYR A 275 -28.95 -18.33 -14.70
C TYR A 275 -29.72 -17.98 -13.43
N GLN A 276 -29.17 -17.06 -12.65
CA GLN A 276 -29.83 -16.42 -11.53
C GLN A 276 -29.80 -14.90 -11.73
N LEU A 277 -30.92 -14.25 -11.45
CA LEU A 277 -31.10 -12.81 -11.61
C LEU A 277 -30.98 -12.10 -10.27
N PHE A 278 -30.21 -11.02 -10.24
CA PHE A 278 -30.19 -10.02 -9.19
C PHE A 278 -30.53 -8.66 -9.80
N ALA A 279 -31.79 -8.24 -9.66
CA ALA A 279 -32.33 -7.03 -10.28
C ALA A 279 -32.50 -5.84 -9.30
N GLU A 280 -31.95 -5.98 -8.09
CA GLU A 280 -32.17 -5.06 -6.96
C GLU A 280 -31.04 -4.02 -6.82
N VAL A 281 -30.33 -3.71 -7.90
CA VAL A 281 -29.31 -2.66 -7.90
C VAL A 281 -29.97 -1.29 -8.03
N GLU A 282 -29.76 -0.44 -7.03
CA GLU A 282 -30.20 0.94 -7.04
C GLU A 282 -29.13 1.90 -7.60
N PRO A 283 -29.50 3.12 -8.03
CA PRO A 283 -28.52 4.17 -8.34
C PRO A 283 -27.59 4.43 -7.15
N ASP A 284 -26.30 4.62 -7.43
CA ASP A 284 -25.24 4.76 -6.42
C ASP A 284 -25.24 3.59 -5.40
N PRO A 285 -24.88 2.37 -5.84
CA PRO A 285 -25.16 1.13 -5.12
C PRO A 285 -24.52 1.11 -3.74
N ASP A 286 -25.27 0.67 -2.73
CA ASP A 286 -24.80 0.57 -1.35
C ASP A 286 -24.02 -0.73 -1.09
N ILE A 287 -23.11 -0.69 -0.10
CA ILE A 287 -22.38 -1.87 0.39
C ILE A 287 -23.35 -3.01 0.77
N SER A 288 -24.51 -2.69 1.34
CA SER A 288 -25.53 -3.70 1.68
C SER A 288 -26.09 -4.41 0.45
N THR A 289 -26.29 -3.71 -0.67
CA THR A 289 -26.71 -4.31 -1.95
C THR A 289 -25.64 -5.25 -2.49
N VAL A 290 -24.36 -4.87 -2.41
CA VAL A 290 -23.23 -5.74 -2.76
C VAL A 290 -23.24 -7.00 -1.91
N ASN A 291 -23.36 -6.88 -0.59
CA ASN A 291 -23.35 -8.04 0.32
C ASN A 291 -24.51 -9.02 0.07
N ARG A 292 -25.71 -8.53 -0.24
CA ARG A 292 -26.86 -9.37 -0.61
C ARG A 292 -26.61 -10.13 -1.90
N GLY A 293 -26.03 -9.46 -2.91
CA GLY A 293 -25.63 -10.11 -4.16
C GLY A 293 -24.58 -11.19 -3.93
N VAL A 294 -23.57 -10.93 -3.10
CA VAL A 294 -22.52 -11.89 -2.74
C VAL A 294 -23.08 -13.13 -2.05
N GLU A 295 -24.04 -12.98 -1.14
CA GLU A 295 -24.67 -14.11 -0.46
C GLU A 295 -25.39 -15.03 -1.45
N LEU A 296 -26.10 -14.46 -2.42
CA LEU A 296 -26.72 -15.21 -3.50
C LEU A 296 -25.69 -15.88 -4.40
N MET A 297 -24.58 -15.20 -4.74
CA MET A 297 -23.49 -15.78 -5.52
C MET A 297 -22.84 -16.97 -4.79
N LYS A 298 -22.68 -16.91 -3.45
CA LYS A 298 -22.13 -18.03 -2.67
C LYS A 298 -23.01 -19.27 -2.73
N GLN A 299 -24.34 -19.11 -2.77
CA GLN A 299 -25.29 -20.22 -2.87
C GLN A 299 -25.39 -20.77 -4.29
N PHE A 300 -25.30 -19.89 -5.30
CA PHE A 300 -25.44 -20.27 -6.70
C PHE A 300 -24.17 -20.84 -7.32
N GLU A 301 -23.02 -20.34 -6.86
CA GLU A 301 -21.66 -20.62 -7.37
C GLU A 301 -21.54 -20.35 -8.88
N PRO A 302 -21.71 -19.10 -9.34
CA PRO A 302 -21.57 -18.77 -10.76
C PRO A 302 -20.13 -18.92 -11.26
N ASP A 303 -20.00 -19.33 -12.52
CA ASP A 303 -18.75 -19.28 -13.30
C ASP A 303 -18.64 -17.99 -14.15
N THR A 304 -19.75 -17.27 -14.28
CA THR A 304 -19.84 -16.05 -15.09
C THR A 304 -20.79 -15.06 -14.40
N ILE A 305 -20.32 -13.84 -14.21
CA ILE A 305 -21.15 -12.69 -13.80
C ILE A 305 -21.40 -11.84 -15.03
N ILE A 306 -22.65 -11.51 -15.31
CA ILE A 306 -23.03 -10.58 -16.36
C ILE A 306 -23.60 -9.32 -15.71
N ALA A 307 -22.93 -8.19 -15.88
CA ALA A 307 -23.44 -6.89 -15.47
C ALA A 307 -24.15 -6.23 -16.65
N LEU A 308 -25.48 -6.09 -16.57
CA LEU A 308 -26.30 -5.39 -17.55
C LEU A 308 -26.77 -4.07 -16.94
N GLY A 309 -26.41 -2.94 -17.53
CA GLY A 309 -26.89 -1.65 -17.06
C GLY A 309 -25.90 -0.51 -17.27
N GLY A 310 -26.10 0.60 -16.55
CA GLY A 310 -25.11 1.68 -16.44
C GLY A 310 -24.05 1.40 -15.37
N GLY A 311 -23.33 2.46 -14.98
CA GLY A 311 -22.26 2.41 -13.97
C GLY A 311 -22.69 1.75 -12.66
N SER A 312 -23.89 2.03 -12.14
CA SER A 312 -24.36 1.42 -10.87
C SER A 312 -24.42 -0.11 -10.92
N CYS A 313 -24.90 -0.71 -12.02
CA CYS A 313 -24.96 -2.17 -12.17
C CYS A 313 -23.57 -2.78 -12.31
N MET A 314 -22.70 -2.14 -13.11
CA MET A 314 -21.33 -2.62 -13.34
C MET A 314 -20.46 -2.49 -12.08
N ASP A 315 -20.58 -1.39 -11.36
CA ASP A 315 -19.82 -1.12 -10.14
C ASP A 315 -20.27 -2.05 -9.00
N ALA A 316 -21.58 -2.26 -8.84
CA ALA A 316 -22.12 -3.26 -7.92
C ALA A 316 -21.61 -4.66 -8.26
N ALA A 317 -21.63 -5.04 -9.55
CA ALA A 317 -21.13 -6.35 -10.00
C ALA A 317 -19.62 -6.53 -9.73
N LYS A 318 -18.81 -5.49 -9.94
CA LYS A 318 -17.37 -5.49 -9.58
C LYS A 318 -17.16 -5.68 -8.08
N GLY A 319 -17.95 -4.98 -7.25
CA GLY A 319 -17.94 -5.16 -5.81
C GLY A 319 -18.31 -6.59 -5.40
N MET A 320 -19.39 -7.13 -5.96
CA MET A 320 -19.82 -8.50 -5.71
C MET A 320 -18.77 -9.53 -6.15
N TRP A 321 -18.12 -9.29 -7.29
CA TRP A 321 -17.10 -10.16 -7.85
C TRP A 321 -15.88 -10.31 -6.92
N ILE A 322 -15.39 -9.20 -6.33
CA ILE A 322 -14.28 -9.26 -5.35
C ILE A 322 -14.66 -10.17 -4.17
N PHE A 323 -15.78 -9.91 -3.52
CA PHE A 323 -16.16 -10.61 -2.30
C PHE A 323 -16.62 -12.05 -2.54
N TYR A 324 -17.05 -12.38 -3.77
CA TYR A 324 -17.32 -13.76 -4.17
C TYR A 324 -16.03 -14.56 -4.38
N GLU A 325 -15.03 -13.98 -5.06
CA GLU A 325 -13.72 -14.59 -5.25
C GLU A 325 -12.97 -14.72 -3.91
N HIS A 326 -12.96 -13.65 -3.12
CA HIS A 326 -12.18 -13.49 -1.89
C HIS A 326 -13.05 -13.00 -0.72
N PRO A 327 -13.80 -13.90 -0.05
CA PRO A 327 -14.67 -13.53 1.07
C PRO A 327 -13.91 -13.07 2.33
N GLU A 328 -12.60 -13.31 2.41
CA GLU A 328 -11.72 -12.89 3.50
C GLU A 328 -11.31 -11.41 3.43
N VAL A 329 -11.51 -10.76 2.28
CA VAL A 329 -11.11 -9.37 2.06
C VAL A 329 -12.02 -8.44 2.86
N ASN A 330 -11.41 -7.45 3.53
CA ASN A 330 -12.15 -6.41 4.24
C ASN A 330 -12.36 -5.19 3.33
N PHE A 331 -13.60 -4.68 3.26
CA PHE A 331 -13.94 -3.46 2.52
C PHE A 331 -13.15 -2.23 2.99
N ASP A 332 -12.82 -2.16 4.29
CA ASP A 332 -12.04 -1.04 4.84
C ASP A 332 -10.61 -0.97 4.29
N ASP A 333 -10.05 -2.11 3.88
CA ASP A 333 -8.73 -2.15 3.22
C ASP A 333 -8.82 -1.72 1.75
N LEU A 334 -9.91 -2.10 1.07
CA LEU A 334 -10.13 -1.78 -0.34
C LEU A 334 -10.31 -0.28 -0.59
N LYS A 335 -10.93 0.44 0.36
CA LYS A 335 -11.27 1.87 0.24
C LYS A 335 -10.11 2.82 0.57
N GLN A 336 -8.93 2.31 0.94
CA GLN A 336 -7.79 3.16 1.28
C GLN A 336 -7.30 3.95 0.07
N LYS A 337 -7.09 5.27 0.28
CA LYS A 337 -6.56 6.18 -0.74
C LYS A 337 -5.08 5.89 -1.01
N PHE A 338 -4.60 6.25 -2.20
CA PHE A 338 -3.23 5.97 -2.62
C PHE A 338 -2.66 7.09 -3.50
N MET A 339 -1.34 7.25 -3.48
CA MET A 339 -0.65 8.19 -4.38
C MET A 339 -0.25 7.55 -5.72
N ASP A 340 0.10 6.26 -5.72
CA ASP A 340 0.39 5.48 -6.93
C ASP A 340 -0.40 4.17 -6.86
N ILE A 341 -1.20 3.88 -7.89
CA ILE A 341 -2.10 2.71 -7.95
C ILE A 341 -1.36 1.38 -7.72
N ARG A 342 -0.03 1.34 -7.94
CA ARG A 342 0.81 0.15 -7.75
C ARG A 342 1.45 0.07 -6.36
N LYS A 343 1.61 1.21 -5.67
CA LYS A 343 2.27 1.30 -4.36
C LYS A 343 1.22 1.54 -3.29
N ARG A 344 0.53 0.47 -2.93
CA ARG A 344 -0.53 0.47 -1.94
C ARG A 344 -0.08 -0.23 -0.66
N ALA A 345 -0.67 0.18 0.46
CA ALA A 345 -0.55 -0.57 1.70
C ALA A 345 -1.27 -1.93 1.58
N PHE A 346 -2.46 -1.94 0.99
CA PHE A 346 -3.22 -3.15 0.67
C PHE A 346 -3.17 -3.47 -0.84
N LYS A 347 -2.81 -4.71 -1.17
CA LYS A 347 -2.79 -5.20 -2.56
C LYS A 347 -4.09 -5.96 -2.82
N TYR A 348 -4.80 -5.57 -3.88
CA TYR A 348 -6.00 -6.29 -4.32
C TYR A 348 -5.62 -7.72 -4.74
N PRO A 349 -6.46 -8.72 -4.41
CA PRO A 349 -6.21 -10.09 -4.84
C PRO A 349 -6.44 -10.25 -6.34
N GLU A 350 -5.94 -11.34 -6.91
CA GLU A 350 -6.19 -11.69 -8.31
C GLU A 350 -7.62 -12.24 -8.46
N LEU A 351 -8.43 -11.59 -9.30
CA LEU A 351 -9.79 -12.03 -9.62
C LEU A 351 -9.81 -12.90 -10.90
N GLY A 352 -10.93 -13.54 -11.18
CA GLY A 352 -11.13 -14.32 -12.40
C GLY A 352 -10.85 -15.81 -12.27
N ARG A 353 -10.75 -16.34 -11.04
CA ARG A 353 -10.48 -17.77 -10.78
C ARG A 353 -11.77 -18.57 -10.66
N LYS A 354 -12.75 -18.10 -9.89
CA LYS A 354 -14.07 -18.72 -9.75
C LYS A 354 -15.03 -18.26 -10.82
N SER A 355 -15.04 -16.97 -11.14
CA SER A 355 -15.94 -16.38 -12.12
C SER A 355 -15.25 -15.31 -12.95
N LYS A 356 -15.66 -15.18 -14.22
CA LYS A 356 -15.32 -14.01 -15.04
C LYS A 356 -16.42 -12.95 -14.97
N LEU A 357 -16.08 -11.70 -15.28
CA LEU A 357 -17.04 -10.60 -15.38
C LEU A 357 -17.23 -10.17 -16.83
N ILE A 358 -18.46 -10.18 -17.31
CA ILE A 358 -18.87 -9.65 -18.61
C ILE A 358 -19.73 -8.41 -18.38
N CYS A 359 -19.31 -7.25 -18.88
CA CYS A 359 -20.08 -6.02 -18.79
C CYS A 359 -20.78 -5.69 -20.11
N ILE A 360 -22.06 -5.34 -20.02
CA ILE A 360 -22.93 -4.94 -21.13
C ILE A 360 -23.52 -3.57 -20.78
N PRO A 361 -22.87 -2.46 -21.19
CA PRO A 361 -23.35 -1.13 -20.88
C PRO A 361 -24.67 -0.84 -21.61
N THR A 362 -25.62 -0.24 -20.90
CA THR A 362 -26.89 0.26 -21.49
C THR A 362 -26.97 1.78 -21.51
N THR A 363 -25.92 2.45 -21.02
CA THR A 363 -25.76 3.90 -21.06
C THR A 363 -24.47 4.27 -21.79
N SER A 364 -24.46 5.43 -22.44
CA SER A 364 -23.30 5.94 -23.18
C SER A 364 -22.63 7.07 -22.40
N GLY A 365 -22.04 6.73 -21.26
CA GLY A 365 -21.40 7.71 -20.36
C GLY A 365 -20.25 7.15 -19.53
N THR A 366 -20.55 6.13 -18.72
CA THR A 366 -19.68 5.75 -17.59
C THR A 366 -18.35 5.09 -17.97
N GLY A 367 -18.29 4.38 -19.10
CA GLY A 367 -17.10 3.60 -19.48
C GLY A 367 -16.70 2.49 -18.48
N SER A 368 -17.56 2.15 -17.49
CA SER A 368 -17.22 1.19 -16.43
C SER A 368 -16.95 -0.22 -16.99
N GLU A 369 -17.45 -0.54 -18.18
CA GLU A 369 -17.20 -1.80 -18.88
C GLU A 369 -15.72 -2.02 -19.26
N VAL A 370 -14.90 -0.96 -19.32
CA VAL A 370 -13.46 -1.05 -19.64
C VAL A 370 -12.53 -0.56 -18.53
N THR A 371 -13.06 -0.03 -17.44
CA THR A 371 -12.26 0.63 -16.41
C THR A 371 -12.05 -0.23 -15.16
N PRO A 372 -10.96 0.03 -14.40
CA PRO A 372 -10.70 -0.60 -13.10
C PRO A 372 -11.47 0.02 -11.92
N PHE A 373 -12.41 0.92 -12.18
CA PHE A 373 -13.11 1.69 -11.15
C PHE A 373 -14.44 1.06 -10.78
N ALA A 374 -14.82 1.12 -9.51
CA ALA A 374 -16.15 0.83 -9.01
C ALA A 374 -16.48 1.79 -7.86
N VAL A 375 -17.57 2.53 -7.95
CA VAL A 375 -18.01 3.45 -6.89
C VAL A 375 -19.10 2.77 -6.06
N ILE A 376 -18.77 2.49 -4.79
CA ILE A 376 -19.72 1.89 -3.83
C ILE A 376 -20.04 2.91 -2.73
N SER A 377 -21.33 3.10 -2.48
CA SER A 377 -21.83 3.99 -1.43
C SER A 377 -21.89 3.28 -0.07
N ASP A 378 -21.60 4.02 0.98
CA ASP A 378 -21.93 3.70 2.36
C ASP A 378 -22.97 4.71 2.83
N LYS A 379 -24.24 4.37 2.63
CA LYS A 379 -25.38 5.24 2.98
C LYS A 379 -25.49 5.45 4.49
N LYS A 380 -24.99 4.52 5.29
CA LYS A 380 -24.95 4.66 6.76
C LYS A 380 -24.02 5.79 7.19
N ASN A 381 -22.88 5.93 6.53
CA ASN A 381 -21.89 6.97 6.83
C ASN A 381 -21.91 8.16 5.85
N LEU A 382 -22.88 8.21 4.93
CA LEU A 382 -23.04 9.23 3.88
C LEU A 382 -21.76 9.44 3.04
N LYS A 383 -21.06 8.35 2.69
CA LYS A 383 -19.80 8.40 1.95
C LYS A 383 -19.86 7.56 0.67
N LYS A 384 -19.21 8.03 -0.40
CA LYS A 384 -18.97 7.25 -1.62
C LYS A 384 -17.49 6.85 -1.69
N TYR A 385 -17.23 5.57 -1.90
CA TYR A 385 -15.88 5.01 -1.94
C TYR A 385 -15.54 4.53 -3.35
N PRO A 386 -14.64 5.22 -4.08
CA PRO A 386 -14.12 4.72 -5.34
C PRO A 386 -13.10 3.61 -5.07
N LEU A 387 -13.49 2.38 -5.38
CA LEU A 387 -12.58 1.24 -5.46
C LEU A 387 -11.88 1.27 -6.80
N THR A 388 -10.55 1.21 -6.79
CA THR A 388 -9.74 1.38 -8.00
C THR A 388 -8.67 0.32 -8.02
N ASP A 389 -8.73 -0.68 -8.90
CA ASP A 389 -7.61 -1.60 -9.13
C ASP A 389 -7.80 -2.35 -10.46
N TYR A 390 -6.72 -2.64 -11.19
CA TYR A 390 -6.83 -3.35 -12.49
C TYR A 390 -7.30 -4.80 -12.37
N SER A 391 -7.29 -5.39 -11.18
CA SER A 391 -7.99 -6.66 -10.92
C SER A 391 -9.50 -6.55 -11.16
N LEU A 392 -10.09 -5.35 -11.00
CA LEU A 392 -11.51 -5.07 -11.24
C LEU A 392 -11.87 -4.85 -12.71
N THR A 393 -10.89 -4.77 -13.60
CA THR A 393 -11.17 -4.60 -15.03
C THR A 393 -12.00 -5.78 -15.51
N PRO A 394 -13.16 -5.54 -16.16
CA PRO A 394 -14.00 -6.63 -16.66
C PRO A 394 -13.21 -7.56 -17.58
N SER A 395 -13.53 -8.84 -17.54
CA SER A 395 -12.88 -9.82 -18.41
C SER A 395 -13.27 -9.59 -19.87
N ILE A 396 -14.53 -9.22 -20.11
CA ILE A 396 -15.10 -8.97 -21.42
C ILE A 396 -16.05 -7.76 -21.34
N ALA A 397 -15.98 -6.88 -22.34
CA ALA A 397 -16.98 -5.83 -22.57
C ALA A 397 -17.75 -6.13 -23.87
N ILE A 398 -19.07 -5.95 -23.86
CA ILE A 398 -19.95 -6.07 -25.04
C ILE A 398 -20.74 -4.77 -25.19
N VAL A 399 -20.25 -3.91 -26.08
CA VAL A 399 -20.73 -2.55 -26.34
C VAL A 399 -21.72 -2.60 -27.51
N ASP A 400 -22.93 -3.08 -27.22
CA ASP A 400 -23.99 -3.23 -28.23
C ASP A 400 -24.93 -2.01 -28.21
N PRO A 401 -24.90 -1.16 -29.25
CA PRO A 401 -25.69 0.08 -29.28
C PRO A 401 -27.20 -0.18 -29.30
N GLU A 402 -27.65 -1.42 -29.53
CA GLU A 402 -29.06 -1.76 -29.45
C GLU A 402 -29.65 -1.52 -28.04
N PHE A 403 -28.83 -1.61 -26.99
CA PHE A 403 -29.27 -1.30 -25.63
C PHE A 403 -29.40 0.20 -25.34
N THR A 404 -29.06 1.07 -26.31
CA THR A 404 -29.08 2.53 -26.13
C THR A 404 -30.19 3.25 -26.87
N THR A 405 -30.97 2.55 -27.70
CA THR A 405 -31.96 3.17 -28.60
C THR A 405 -33.10 3.86 -27.88
N ASN A 406 -33.41 3.43 -26.65
CA ASN A 406 -34.54 3.93 -25.86
C ASN A 406 -34.14 4.91 -24.74
N ILE A 407 -32.87 5.35 -24.69
CA ILE A 407 -32.42 6.29 -23.65
C ILE A 407 -33.09 7.66 -23.86
N PRO A 408 -33.71 8.29 -22.85
CA PRO A 408 -34.28 9.63 -22.97
C PRO A 408 -33.28 10.70 -23.41
N ALA A 409 -33.73 11.74 -24.10
CA ALA A 409 -32.88 12.84 -24.58
C ALA A 409 -32.07 13.50 -23.43
N LYS A 410 -32.72 13.78 -22.30
CA LYS A 410 -32.09 14.37 -21.10
C LYS A 410 -30.94 13.50 -20.54
N SER A 411 -31.18 12.20 -20.38
CA SER A 411 -30.15 11.25 -19.94
C SER A 411 -29.02 11.12 -20.97
N THR A 412 -29.34 11.19 -22.27
CA THR A 412 -28.37 11.17 -23.37
C THR A 412 -27.45 12.38 -23.31
N ALA A 413 -28.01 13.57 -23.04
CA ALA A 413 -27.22 14.79 -22.90
C ALA A 413 -26.25 14.71 -21.71
N TYR A 414 -26.73 14.31 -20.53
CA TYR A 414 -25.90 14.21 -19.33
C TYR A 414 -24.79 13.17 -19.46
N THR A 415 -25.14 11.96 -19.90
CA THR A 415 -24.14 10.89 -20.08
C THR A 415 -23.14 11.22 -21.19
N GLY A 416 -23.59 11.86 -22.28
CA GLY A 416 -22.68 12.30 -23.34
C GLY A 416 -21.70 13.40 -22.93
N MET A 417 -22.12 14.34 -22.07
CA MET A 417 -21.20 15.33 -21.51
C MET A 417 -20.22 14.72 -20.53
N ASP A 418 -20.61 13.66 -19.82
CA ASP A 418 -19.70 12.87 -18.99
C ASP A 418 -18.58 12.24 -19.83
N VAL A 419 -18.91 11.67 -21.00
CA VAL A 419 -17.92 11.18 -21.98
C VAL A 419 -16.95 12.28 -22.39
N LEU A 420 -17.45 13.50 -22.62
CA LEU A 420 -16.60 14.63 -22.99
C LEU A 420 -15.62 14.99 -21.86
N THR A 421 -16.11 15.05 -20.62
CA THR A 421 -15.29 15.30 -19.44
C THR A 421 -14.24 14.21 -19.27
N HIS A 422 -14.62 12.93 -19.36
CA HIS A 422 -13.70 11.80 -19.32
C HIS A 422 -12.56 11.96 -20.33
N ALA A 423 -12.90 12.29 -21.58
CA ALA A 423 -11.91 12.42 -22.64
C ALA A 423 -10.99 13.64 -22.46
N ILE A 424 -11.53 14.81 -22.11
CA ILE A 424 -10.73 16.03 -21.93
C ILE A 424 -9.81 15.91 -20.70
N GLU A 425 -10.30 15.40 -19.57
CA GLU A 425 -9.48 15.22 -18.38
C GLU A 425 -8.41 14.15 -18.57
N SER A 426 -8.74 13.01 -19.19
CA SER A 426 -7.75 11.97 -19.45
C SER A 426 -6.67 12.41 -20.46
N TYR A 427 -7.03 13.23 -21.45
CA TYR A 427 -6.06 13.81 -22.39
C TYR A 427 -5.09 14.78 -21.69
N THR A 428 -5.60 15.57 -20.76
CA THR A 428 -4.81 16.61 -20.05
C THR A 428 -4.17 16.15 -18.76
N SER A 429 -4.48 14.94 -18.30
CA SER A 429 -3.91 14.34 -17.09
C SER A 429 -2.38 14.26 -17.11
N VAL A 430 -1.75 14.37 -15.93
CA VAL A 430 -0.31 14.11 -15.78
C VAL A 430 0.08 12.67 -16.08
N MET A 431 -0.89 11.75 -16.09
CA MET A 431 -0.72 10.34 -16.45
C MET A 431 -1.00 10.05 -17.92
N ALA A 432 -1.30 11.07 -18.73
CA ALA A 432 -1.51 10.93 -20.17
C ALA A 432 -0.29 10.32 -20.91
N SER A 433 -0.56 9.69 -22.03
CA SER A 433 0.41 8.95 -22.83
C SER A 433 -0.03 8.83 -24.28
N ASP A 434 0.91 8.57 -25.18
CA ASP A 434 0.63 8.37 -26.60
C ASP A 434 -0.46 7.31 -26.86
N TYR A 435 -0.58 6.31 -25.97
CA TYR A 435 -1.62 5.27 -26.04
C TYR A 435 -3.02 5.78 -25.69
N THR A 436 -3.13 6.71 -24.73
CA THR A 436 -4.41 7.25 -24.25
C THR A 436 -4.84 8.47 -25.05
N ASP A 437 -3.88 9.24 -25.55
CA ASP A 437 -4.10 10.54 -26.18
C ASP A 437 -4.90 10.43 -27.47
N GLY A 438 -4.58 9.44 -28.32
CA GLY A 438 -5.34 9.17 -29.55
C GLY A 438 -6.79 8.75 -29.27
N LEU A 439 -7.02 7.96 -28.21
CA LEU A 439 -8.36 7.53 -27.81
C LEU A 439 -9.19 8.70 -27.30
N ALA A 440 -8.62 9.52 -26.42
CA ALA A 440 -9.29 10.69 -25.88
C ALA A 440 -9.67 11.69 -26.99
N LEU A 441 -8.76 12.00 -27.92
CA LEU A 441 -9.06 12.88 -29.05
C LEU A 441 -10.17 12.32 -29.96
N GLU A 442 -10.18 11.02 -30.21
CA GLU A 442 -11.25 10.40 -31.01
C GLU A 442 -12.60 10.46 -30.29
N ALA A 443 -12.64 10.19 -28.99
CA ALA A 443 -13.87 10.35 -28.20
C ALA A 443 -14.38 11.80 -28.25
N ILE A 444 -13.51 12.80 -28.09
CA ILE A 444 -13.87 14.23 -28.20
C ILE A 444 -14.50 14.54 -29.57
N LYS A 445 -13.87 14.11 -30.67
CA LYS A 445 -14.40 14.30 -32.03
C LYS A 445 -15.79 13.69 -32.19
N LEU A 446 -15.97 12.44 -31.73
CA LEU A 446 -17.24 11.74 -31.84
C LEU A 446 -18.34 12.42 -31.02
N VAL A 447 -18.02 12.89 -29.81
CA VAL A 447 -18.98 13.59 -28.95
C VAL A 447 -19.47 14.88 -29.62
N PHE A 448 -18.56 15.76 -30.06
CA PHE A 448 -18.95 17.01 -30.73
C PHE A 448 -19.75 16.77 -32.02
N ALA A 449 -19.45 15.69 -32.77
CA ALA A 449 -20.13 15.39 -34.02
C ALA A 449 -21.51 14.71 -33.85
N TYR A 450 -21.67 13.85 -32.83
CA TYR A 450 -22.83 12.95 -32.73
C TYR A 450 -23.70 13.16 -31.49
N LEU A 451 -23.22 13.79 -30.42
CA LEU A 451 -24.02 14.02 -29.22
C LEU A 451 -25.27 14.89 -29.52
N PRO A 452 -25.16 16.04 -30.23
CA PRO A 452 -26.34 16.84 -30.54
C PRO A 452 -27.38 16.06 -31.34
N ARG A 453 -26.93 15.22 -32.27
CA ARG A 453 -27.80 14.35 -33.09
C ARG A 453 -28.48 13.28 -32.23
N ALA A 454 -27.75 12.61 -31.34
CA ALA A 454 -28.29 11.59 -30.45
C ALA A 454 -29.31 12.17 -29.46
N VAL A 455 -29.15 13.42 -29.02
CA VAL A 455 -30.11 14.10 -28.15
C VAL A 455 -31.36 14.53 -28.91
N LYS A 456 -31.20 15.14 -30.10
CA LYS A 456 -32.30 15.68 -30.90
C LYS A 456 -33.16 14.59 -31.55
N ASP A 457 -32.55 13.53 -32.07
CA ASP A 457 -33.23 12.49 -32.85
C ASP A 457 -32.73 11.06 -32.53
N GLY A 458 -32.31 10.79 -31.30
CA GLY A 458 -31.69 9.50 -30.94
C GLY A 458 -32.58 8.27 -31.09
N LYS A 459 -33.89 8.42 -31.28
CA LYS A 459 -34.81 7.30 -31.56
C LYS A 459 -34.70 6.82 -33.01
N HIS A 460 -34.34 7.71 -33.94
CA HIS A 460 -34.27 7.42 -35.37
C HIS A 460 -32.82 7.47 -35.90
N ASP A 461 -31.94 8.25 -35.28
CA ASP A 461 -30.52 8.31 -35.62
C ASP A 461 -29.70 7.24 -34.88
N LEU A 462 -29.85 5.99 -35.33
CA LEU A 462 -29.12 4.84 -34.78
C LEU A 462 -27.60 4.99 -34.92
N LYS A 463 -27.13 5.71 -35.95
CA LYS A 463 -25.71 5.97 -36.14
C LYS A 463 -25.17 6.88 -35.04
N ALA A 464 -25.90 7.95 -34.68
CA ALA A 464 -25.50 8.82 -33.58
C ALA A 464 -25.48 8.07 -32.24
N ARG A 465 -26.45 7.17 -31.99
CA ARG A 465 -26.45 6.27 -30.82
C ARG A 465 -25.23 5.38 -30.76
N GLU A 466 -24.92 4.70 -31.86
CA GLU A 466 -23.73 3.84 -31.98
C GLU A 466 -22.44 4.63 -31.74
N LYS A 467 -22.27 5.79 -32.38
CA LYS A 467 -21.06 6.60 -32.22
C LYS A 467 -20.90 7.14 -30.81
N MET A 468 -21.99 7.56 -30.14
CA MET A 468 -21.92 7.96 -28.73
C MET A 468 -21.63 6.79 -27.79
N HIS A 469 -22.16 5.60 -28.08
CA HIS A 469 -21.88 4.41 -27.28
C HIS A 469 -20.41 3.98 -27.40
N ASN A 470 -19.87 3.98 -28.61
CA ASN A 470 -18.46 3.75 -28.85
C ASN A 470 -17.58 4.84 -28.22
N ALA A 471 -17.96 6.12 -28.33
CA ALA A 471 -17.21 7.23 -27.72
C ALA A 471 -17.09 7.08 -26.20
N ALA A 472 -18.16 6.63 -25.53
CA ALA A 472 -18.14 6.38 -24.09
C ALA A 472 -17.10 5.33 -23.70
N THR A 473 -17.07 4.20 -24.42
CA THR A 473 -16.07 3.15 -24.19
C THR A 473 -14.65 3.60 -24.55
N ILE A 474 -14.47 4.34 -25.65
CA ILE A 474 -13.16 4.86 -26.06
C ILE A 474 -12.62 5.82 -25.01
N ALA A 475 -13.44 6.73 -24.48
CA ALA A 475 -13.08 7.58 -23.35
C ALA A 475 -12.74 6.72 -22.12
N GLY A 476 -13.55 5.70 -21.84
CA GLY A 476 -13.30 4.64 -20.85
C GLY A 476 -11.89 4.07 -20.92
N MET A 477 -11.45 3.65 -22.11
CA MET A 477 -10.12 3.08 -22.32
C MET A 477 -9.00 4.11 -22.05
N ALA A 478 -9.23 5.39 -22.35
CA ALA A 478 -8.30 6.47 -22.05
C ALA A 478 -8.19 6.72 -20.54
N PHE A 479 -9.30 7.06 -19.88
CA PHE A 479 -9.28 7.42 -18.46
C PHE A 479 -9.06 6.22 -17.53
N ALA A 480 -9.34 5.00 -17.99
CA ALA A 480 -8.92 3.77 -17.29
C ALA A 480 -7.41 3.73 -17.06
N ASN A 481 -6.60 4.43 -17.86
CA ASN A 481 -5.14 4.39 -17.82
C ASN A 481 -4.50 5.75 -17.50
N ALA A 482 -5.13 6.85 -17.92
CA ALA A 482 -4.69 8.21 -17.64
C ALA A 482 -5.43 8.85 -16.46
N PHE A 483 -6.40 8.18 -15.82
CA PHE A 483 -7.23 8.75 -14.77
C PHE A 483 -8.00 10.00 -15.25
N LEU A 484 -8.49 10.80 -14.31
CA LEU A 484 -9.35 11.96 -14.53
C LEU A 484 -8.73 13.19 -13.87
N GLY A 485 -9.53 14.22 -13.60
CA GLY A 485 -9.09 15.45 -12.96
C GLY A 485 -10.09 15.99 -11.96
N ILE A 486 -9.98 17.29 -11.70
CA ILE A 486 -10.75 17.96 -10.63
C ILE A 486 -12.23 18.13 -10.96
N THR A 487 -12.64 18.03 -12.23
CA THR A 487 -14.07 18.07 -12.61
C THR A 487 -14.80 16.93 -11.92
N HIS A 488 -14.28 15.71 -12.03
CA HIS A 488 -14.85 14.54 -11.35
C HIS A 488 -14.73 14.64 -9.84
N SER A 489 -13.59 15.10 -9.32
CA SER A 489 -13.40 15.29 -7.87
C SER A 489 -14.49 16.17 -7.26
N ILE A 490 -14.76 17.32 -7.88
CA ILE A 490 -15.81 18.24 -7.42
C ILE A 490 -17.18 17.62 -7.68
N ALA A 491 -17.42 17.04 -8.86
CA ALA A 491 -18.71 16.46 -9.22
C ALA A 491 -19.16 15.32 -8.28
N HIS A 492 -18.23 14.47 -7.82
CA HIS A 492 -18.53 13.42 -6.84
C HIS A 492 -19.09 13.98 -5.54
N LYS A 493 -18.52 15.08 -5.04
CA LYS A 493 -18.91 15.69 -3.75
C LYS A 493 -20.17 16.51 -3.89
N MET A 494 -20.30 17.25 -4.99
CA MET A 494 -21.54 17.95 -5.35
C MET A 494 -22.73 16.99 -5.44
N GLY A 495 -22.57 15.85 -6.11
CA GLY A 495 -23.62 14.83 -6.20
C GLY A 495 -23.93 14.14 -4.86
N ALA A 496 -22.95 14.03 -3.97
CA ALA A 496 -23.18 13.49 -2.62
C ALA A 496 -23.96 14.46 -1.72
N GLU A 497 -23.62 15.76 -1.77
CA GLU A 497 -24.23 16.79 -0.92
C GLU A 497 -25.60 17.25 -1.43
N PHE A 498 -25.71 17.51 -2.74
CA PHE A 498 -26.91 18.12 -3.33
C PHE A 498 -27.72 17.16 -4.19
N HIS A 499 -27.34 15.88 -4.26
CA HIS A 499 -28.02 14.86 -5.08
C HIS A 499 -28.14 15.23 -6.56
N THR A 500 -27.18 16.01 -7.08
CA THR A 500 -27.12 16.39 -8.49
C THR A 500 -26.76 15.17 -9.35
N ILE A 501 -27.26 15.16 -10.59
CA ILE A 501 -26.94 14.09 -11.54
C ILE A 501 -25.48 14.24 -12.00
N HIS A 502 -24.70 13.16 -11.96
CA HIS A 502 -23.25 13.18 -12.21
C HIS A 502 -22.87 13.88 -13.52
N GLY A 503 -23.33 13.36 -14.67
CA GLY A 503 -22.98 13.93 -15.98
C GLY A 503 -23.44 15.37 -16.19
N GLN A 504 -24.54 15.79 -15.54
CA GLN A 504 -24.96 17.20 -15.55
C GLN A 504 -24.01 18.08 -14.75
N THR A 505 -23.58 17.59 -13.58
CA THR A 505 -22.62 18.27 -12.70
C THR A 505 -21.26 18.41 -13.40
N CYS A 506 -20.80 17.34 -14.05
CA CYS A 506 -19.60 17.35 -14.89
C CYS A 506 -19.73 18.37 -16.03
N ALA A 507 -20.88 18.41 -16.72
CA ALA A 507 -21.13 19.38 -17.79
C ALA A 507 -21.02 20.83 -17.31
N ILE A 508 -21.62 21.16 -16.16
CA ILE A 508 -21.60 22.51 -15.58
C ILE A 508 -20.17 22.91 -15.18
N LEU A 509 -19.40 22.01 -14.57
CA LEU A 509 -18.06 22.30 -14.04
C LEU A 509 -16.97 22.37 -15.12
N LEU A 510 -17.06 21.50 -16.14
CA LEU A 510 -16.00 21.30 -17.13
C LEU A 510 -15.52 22.60 -17.81
N PRO A 511 -16.39 23.52 -18.28
CA PRO A 511 -15.95 24.79 -18.85
C PRO A 511 -15.07 25.62 -17.90
N HIS A 512 -15.42 25.66 -16.60
CA HIS A 512 -14.68 26.43 -15.60
C HIS A 512 -13.35 25.77 -15.24
N VAL A 513 -13.32 24.44 -15.17
CA VAL A 513 -12.08 23.66 -14.98
C VAL A 513 -11.15 23.81 -16.19
N ILE A 514 -11.68 23.83 -17.41
CA ILE A 514 -10.89 24.09 -18.62
C ILE A 514 -10.24 25.47 -18.56
N LYS A 515 -10.96 26.51 -18.12
CA LYS A 515 -10.36 27.85 -17.92
C LYS A 515 -9.26 27.82 -16.87
N TYR A 516 -9.52 27.20 -15.72
CA TYR A 516 -8.54 27.09 -14.63
C TYR A 516 -7.25 26.36 -15.06
N ASN A 517 -7.39 25.18 -15.69
CA ASN A 517 -6.28 24.41 -16.23
C ASN A 517 -5.70 25.03 -17.52
N GLY A 518 -6.41 25.93 -18.18
CA GLY A 518 -5.93 26.63 -19.39
C GLY A 518 -4.93 27.75 -19.08
N THR A 519 -4.77 28.11 -17.81
CA THR A 519 -3.89 29.19 -17.36
C THR A 519 -2.63 28.68 -16.68
N GLN A 520 -1.66 29.57 -16.50
CA GLN A 520 -0.41 29.24 -15.82
C GLN A 520 -0.66 28.71 -14.39
N PRO A 521 -0.04 27.58 -14.00
CA PRO A 521 -0.27 26.98 -12.70
C PRO A 521 0.45 27.73 -11.57
N THR A 522 -0.22 27.84 -10.43
CA THR A 522 0.37 28.29 -9.15
C THR A 522 1.16 27.17 -8.47
N LYS A 523 0.73 25.92 -8.66
CA LYS A 523 1.37 24.71 -8.13
C LYS A 523 1.35 23.60 -9.18
N LEU A 524 2.52 23.02 -9.44
CA LEU A 524 2.68 21.94 -10.41
C LEU A 524 2.32 20.59 -9.78
N ALA A 525 1.61 19.76 -10.54
CA ALA A 525 1.35 18.39 -10.14
C ALA A 525 2.65 17.54 -10.19
N VAL A 526 2.79 16.62 -9.25
CA VAL A 526 4.01 15.83 -9.07
C VAL A 526 3.88 14.47 -9.76
N TRP A 527 4.38 14.38 -10.98
CA TRP A 527 4.49 13.10 -11.69
C TRP A 527 5.81 12.99 -12.45
N PRO A 528 6.59 11.90 -12.30
CA PRO A 528 7.94 11.81 -12.88
C PRO A 528 8.02 12.00 -14.39
N LYS A 529 6.98 11.68 -15.16
CA LYS A 529 6.93 11.91 -16.62
C LYS A 529 6.44 13.32 -17.00
N TYR A 530 5.70 13.99 -16.12
CA TYR A 530 5.18 15.34 -16.36
C TYR A 530 6.29 16.35 -16.06
N GLU A 531 7.15 16.60 -17.04
CA GLU A 531 8.35 17.42 -16.87
C GLU A 531 8.05 18.92 -16.88
N GLU A 532 7.10 19.31 -17.70
CA GLU A 532 6.65 20.68 -17.88
C GLU A 532 5.13 20.74 -17.98
N TYR A 533 4.59 21.92 -17.73
CA TYR A 533 3.18 22.18 -17.88
C TYR A 533 2.81 22.25 -19.36
N GLN A 534 1.85 21.44 -19.80
CA GLN A 534 1.49 21.29 -21.22
C GLN A 534 -0.04 21.30 -21.46
N CYS A 535 -0.84 21.68 -20.44
CA CYS A 535 -2.30 21.61 -20.55
C CYS A 535 -2.87 22.60 -21.58
N ASP A 536 -2.31 23.79 -21.64
CA ASP A 536 -2.61 24.83 -22.63
C ASP A 536 -2.34 24.36 -24.07
N GLU A 537 -1.19 23.71 -24.28
CA GLU A 537 -0.83 23.13 -25.58
C GLU A 537 -1.75 21.97 -25.97
N LYS A 538 -2.12 21.13 -25.00
CA LYS A 538 -3.09 20.06 -25.22
C LYS A 538 -4.48 20.61 -25.54
N TYR A 539 -4.94 21.67 -24.89
CA TYR A 539 -6.20 22.33 -25.29
C TYR A 539 -6.13 22.92 -26.69
N LEU A 540 -4.98 23.47 -27.11
CA LEU A 540 -4.80 23.95 -28.47
C LEU A 540 -4.93 22.81 -29.50
N GLU A 541 -4.41 21.62 -29.18
CA GLU A 541 -4.55 20.45 -30.05
C GLU A 541 -5.99 19.93 -30.12
N ILE A 542 -6.75 19.98 -29.02
CA ILE A 542 -8.19 19.72 -29.03
C ILE A 542 -8.91 20.73 -29.93
N CYS A 543 -8.60 22.02 -29.80
CA CYS A 543 -9.17 23.06 -30.66
C CYS A 543 -8.89 22.81 -32.15
N ARG A 544 -7.65 22.47 -32.52
CA ARG A 544 -7.27 22.11 -33.91
C ARG A 544 -8.03 20.90 -34.40
N THR A 545 -8.13 19.87 -33.57
CA THR A 545 -8.87 18.64 -33.84
C THR A 545 -10.34 18.90 -34.16
N LEU A 546 -10.97 19.84 -33.44
CA LEU A 546 -12.36 20.22 -33.63
C LEU A 546 -12.56 21.31 -34.70
N GLY A 547 -11.49 21.85 -35.29
CA GLY A 547 -11.57 22.96 -36.23
C GLY A 547 -11.93 24.31 -35.58
N LEU A 548 -11.74 24.44 -34.26
CA LEU A 548 -11.94 25.68 -33.51
C LEU A 548 -10.78 26.65 -33.74
N LYS A 549 -11.08 27.94 -33.87
CA LYS A 549 -10.09 28.99 -34.14
C LYS A 549 -9.51 29.53 -32.81
N ALA A 550 -8.45 28.89 -32.32
CA ALA A 550 -7.60 29.43 -31.25
C ALA A 550 -6.27 29.89 -31.85
N SER A 551 -5.88 31.15 -31.60
CA SER A 551 -4.70 31.77 -32.24
C SER A 551 -3.38 31.27 -31.66
N ASN A 552 -3.39 30.97 -30.36
CA ASN A 552 -2.24 30.56 -29.56
C ASN A 552 -2.70 29.65 -28.41
N LYS A 553 -1.76 29.16 -27.59
CA LYS A 553 -2.06 28.24 -26.49
C LYS A 553 -2.73 28.94 -25.30
N GLU A 554 -2.45 30.22 -25.10
CA GLU A 554 -3.02 31.05 -24.03
C GLU A 554 -4.53 31.28 -24.21
N GLU A 555 -4.99 31.39 -25.46
CA GLU A 555 -6.41 31.52 -25.80
C GLU A 555 -7.15 30.18 -25.86
N ALA A 556 -6.44 29.06 -25.99
CA ALA A 556 -7.03 27.76 -26.27
C ALA A 556 -8.02 27.29 -25.18
N GLY A 557 -7.69 27.54 -23.91
CA GLY A 557 -8.58 27.21 -22.78
C GLY A 557 -9.91 27.96 -22.85
N GLU A 558 -9.90 29.26 -23.17
CA GLU A 558 -11.13 30.06 -23.27
C GLU A 558 -11.98 29.64 -24.47
N VAL A 559 -11.35 29.40 -25.62
CA VAL A 559 -12.04 28.95 -26.84
C VAL A 559 -12.68 27.58 -26.63
N LEU A 560 -11.96 26.62 -26.03
CA LEU A 560 -12.49 25.30 -25.75
C LEU A 560 -13.60 25.35 -24.70
N SER A 561 -13.40 26.11 -23.61
CA SER A 561 -14.39 26.32 -22.56
C SER A 561 -15.72 26.83 -23.14
N LYS A 562 -15.65 27.81 -24.04
CA LYS A 562 -16.83 28.32 -24.75
C LYS A 562 -17.48 27.26 -25.64
N ALA A 563 -16.71 26.49 -26.40
CA ALA A 563 -17.26 25.43 -27.25
C ALA A 563 -17.99 24.34 -26.44
N VAL A 564 -17.46 23.97 -25.27
CA VAL A 564 -18.11 23.04 -24.33
C VAL A 564 -19.40 23.66 -23.75
N MET A 565 -19.35 24.93 -23.37
CA MET A 565 -20.52 25.68 -22.88
C MET A 565 -21.64 25.75 -23.93
N ASP A 566 -21.29 26.06 -25.18
CA ASP A 566 -22.22 26.15 -26.31
C ASP A 566 -22.82 24.78 -26.65
N LEU A 567 -22.01 23.71 -26.64
CA LEU A 567 -22.48 22.34 -26.84
C LEU A 567 -23.51 21.94 -25.77
N GLY A 568 -23.20 22.21 -24.49
CA GLY A 568 -24.11 21.92 -23.37
C GLY A 568 -25.47 22.61 -23.51
N LYS A 569 -25.46 23.89 -23.92
CA LYS A 569 -26.68 24.65 -24.23
C LYS A 569 -27.44 24.08 -25.44
N GLU A 570 -26.73 23.71 -26.51
CA GLU A 570 -27.34 23.14 -27.72
C GLU A 570 -28.14 21.86 -27.42
N ILE A 571 -27.64 21.04 -26.50
CA ILE A 571 -28.27 19.77 -26.10
C ILE A 571 -29.24 19.92 -24.91
N GLY A 572 -29.56 21.15 -24.51
CA GLY A 572 -30.61 21.45 -23.54
C GLY A 572 -30.21 21.31 -22.08
N ILE A 573 -28.93 21.49 -21.74
CA ILE A 573 -28.46 21.56 -20.35
C ILE A 573 -28.43 23.02 -19.90
N ASP A 574 -29.03 23.30 -18.74
CA ASP A 574 -28.83 24.55 -18.01
C ASP A 574 -27.41 24.54 -17.40
N MET A 575 -26.48 25.24 -18.04
CA MET A 575 -25.05 25.22 -17.70
C MET A 575 -24.69 26.09 -16.48
N ASN A 576 -25.41 25.91 -15.37
CA ASN A 576 -25.18 26.62 -14.11
C ASN A 576 -25.79 25.84 -12.93
N PHE A 577 -25.21 25.99 -11.73
CA PHE A 577 -25.78 25.34 -10.53
C PHE A 577 -27.04 26.02 -9.99
N ASN A 578 -27.28 27.31 -10.25
CA ASN A 578 -28.49 28.02 -9.81
C ASN A 578 -29.79 27.37 -10.34
N SER A 579 -29.72 26.73 -11.51
CA SER A 579 -30.83 25.95 -12.09
C SER A 579 -31.16 24.67 -11.31
N LEU A 580 -30.20 24.16 -10.55
CA LEU A 580 -30.31 22.94 -9.75
C LEU A 580 -30.53 23.23 -8.27
N ILE A 581 -29.89 24.29 -7.77
CA ILE A 581 -29.83 24.71 -6.37
C ILE A 581 -30.13 26.20 -6.37
N SER A 582 -31.42 26.55 -6.21
CA SER A 582 -31.87 27.95 -6.32
C SER A 582 -31.47 28.83 -5.13
N ASP A 583 -31.11 28.22 -4.00
CA ASP A 583 -30.70 28.93 -2.78
C ASP A 583 -29.18 29.13 -2.76
N GLU A 584 -28.75 30.35 -3.09
CA GLU A 584 -27.34 30.75 -3.16
C GLU A 584 -26.65 30.70 -1.78
N GLU A 585 -27.39 30.94 -0.69
CA GLU A 585 -26.82 30.89 0.66
C GLU A 585 -26.53 29.45 1.07
N VAL A 586 -27.49 28.54 0.83
CA VAL A 586 -27.29 27.10 1.08
C VAL A 586 -26.13 26.56 0.23
N TYR A 587 -26.08 26.90 -1.06
CA TYR A 587 -24.97 26.53 -1.94
C TYR A 587 -23.61 26.97 -1.37
N ASN A 588 -23.48 28.26 -1.05
CA ASN A 588 -22.24 28.84 -0.56
C ASN A 588 -21.81 28.26 0.79
N SER A 589 -22.75 27.90 1.67
CA SER A 589 -22.46 27.33 3.00
C SER A 589 -21.73 25.99 2.95
N LYS A 590 -21.83 25.24 1.85
CA LYS A 590 -21.26 23.90 1.69
C LYS A 590 -19.96 23.85 0.90
N LEU A 591 -19.60 24.92 0.19
CA LEU A 591 -18.46 24.91 -0.73
C LEU A 591 -17.13 24.63 -0.04
N GLU A 592 -16.95 25.09 1.21
CA GLU A 592 -15.71 24.84 1.94
C GLU A 592 -15.52 23.34 2.24
N GLU A 593 -16.54 22.68 2.78
CA GLU A 593 -16.54 21.23 3.04
C GLU A 593 -16.31 20.43 1.74
N ILE A 594 -17.05 20.79 0.68
CA ILE A 594 -16.91 20.18 -0.64
C ILE A 594 -15.49 20.36 -1.19
N GLY A 595 -14.90 21.56 -1.03
CA GLY A 595 -13.54 21.87 -1.46
C GLY A 595 -12.49 20.99 -0.79
N TYR A 596 -12.59 20.79 0.53
CA TYR A 596 -11.70 19.86 1.24
C TYR A 596 -11.88 18.42 0.74
N LEU A 597 -13.13 17.94 0.65
CA LEU A 597 -13.41 16.57 0.22
C LEU A 597 -12.99 16.30 -1.24
N ALA A 598 -13.13 17.29 -2.12
CA ALA A 598 -12.71 17.20 -3.51
C ALA A 598 -11.18 17.22 -3.64
N TYR A 599 -10.49 18.02 -2.84
CA TYR A 599 -9.03 18.00 -2.79
C TYR A 599 -8.48 16.62 -2.39
N GLU A 600 -9.15 15.94 -1.47
CA GLU A 600 -8.78 14.58 -1.06
C GLU A 600 -9.30 13.46 -1.98
N ASP A 601 -9.99 13.77 -3.08
CA ASP A 601 -10.51 12.76 -3.99
C ASP A 601 -9.39 12.13 -4.83
N GLN A 602 -9.54 10.84 -5.17
CA GLN A 602 -8.52 10.07 -5.89
C GLN A 602 -8.31 10.56 -7.33
N CYS A 603 -9.26 11.31 -7.91
CA CYS A 603 -9.13 11.92 -9.24
C CYS A 603 -8.20 13.16 -9.24
N THR A 604 -8.10 13.89 -8.11
CA THR A 604 -7.36 15.16 -8.04
C THR A 604 -5.86 15.06 -8.34
N PRO A 605 -5.11 14.06 -7.84
CA PRO A 605 -3.67 13.95 -8.09
C PRO A 605 -3.28 13.81 -9.57
N ALA A 606 -4.22 13.40 -10.44
CA ALA A 606 -3.98 13.24 -11.87
C ALA A 606 -4.20 14.53 -12.67
N ASN A 607 -4.77 15.58 -12.06
CA ASN A 607 -5.00 16.86 -12.73
C ASN A 607 -3.67 17.53 -13.15
N PRO A 608 -3.58 18.18 -14.33
CA PRO A 608 -2.34 18.79 -14.86
C PRO A 608 -1.66 19.82 -13.96
N ARG A 609 -2.41 20.42 -13.03
CA ARG A 609 -1.92 21.27 -11.95
C ARG A 609 -2.49 20.80 -10.63
N GLU A 610 -1.72 20.97 -9.56
CA GLU A 610 -2.21 20.64 -8.23
C GLU A 610 -3.08 21.79 -7.72
N PRO A 611 -4.40 21.57 -7.52
CA PRO A 611 -5.30 22.65 -7.10
C PRO A 611 -5.10 23.01 -5.64
N LEU A 612 -5.37 24.26 -5.27
CA LEU A 612 -5.63 24.62 -3.87
C LEU A 612 -7.12 24.43 -3.56
N VAL A 613 -7.47 24.21 -2.29
CA VAL A 613 -8.88 24.17 -1.85
C VAL A 613 -9.61 25.46 -2.23
N ALA A 614 -8.93 26.61 -2.09
CA ALA A 614 -9.47 27.91 -2.50
C ALA A 614 -9.79 27.99 -4.00
N ASP A 615 -8.97 27.35 -4.85
CA ASP A 615 -9.19 27.31 -6.30
C ASP A 615 -10.45 26.51 -6.63
N MET A 616 -10.64 25.35 -5.98
CA MET A 616 -11.83 24.52 -6.16
C MET A 616 -13.11 25.25 -5.72
N ILE A 617 -13.05 25.97 -4.60
CA ILE A 617 -14.17 26.81 -4.13
C ILE A 617 -14.48 27.90 -5.14
N GLN A 618 -13.46 28.55 -5.72
CA GLN A 618 -13.67 29.60 -6.71
C GLN A 618 -14.32 29.04 -7.98
N ILE A 619 -13.86 27.88 -8.49
CA ILE A 619 -14.47 27.20 -9.64
C ILE A 619 -15.97 26.94 -9.39
N MET A 620 -16.33 26.46 -8.19
CA MET A 620 -17.73 26.23 -7.83
C MET A 620 -18.55 27.52 -7.76
N LYS A 621 -17.97 28.63 -7.26
CA LYS A 621 -18.64 29.93 -7.25
C LYS A 621 -18.90 30.45 -8.66
N ASP A 622 -17.91 30.36 -9.54
CA ASP A 622 -18.02 30.80 -10.94
C ASP A 622 -19.11 29.99 -11.68
N ALA A 623 -19.17 28.68 -11.40
CA ALA A 623 -20.17 27.78 -11.97
C ALA A 623 -21.60 28.00 -11.44
N TYR A 624 -21.81 28.78 -10.38
CA TYR A 624 -23.14 28.99 -9.80
C TYR A 624 -24.07 29.73 -10.76
N LYS A 625 -23.60 30.83 -11.36
CA LYS A 625 -24.38 31.65 -12.31
C LYS A 625 -24.11 31.29 -13.77
N GLY A 626 -23.05 30.53 -14.05
CA GLY A 626 -22.70 30.06 -15.39
C GLY A 626 -22.15 31.16 -16.31
N ASN A 627 -21.46 32.15 -15.74
CA ASN A 627 -20.83 33.26 -16.46
C ASN A 627 -19.31 33.08 -16.56
#